data_AF-A0A242PBZ5-F1
#
_entry.id   AF-A0A242PBZ5-F1
#
_cell.length_a   1.000
_cell.length_b   1.000
_cell.length_c   1.000
_cell.angle_alpha   90.00
_cell.angle_beta   90.00
_cell.angle_gamma   90.00
#
_symmetry.space_group_name_H-M   'P 1'
#
loop_
_entity.id
_entity.type
_entity.pdbx_description
1 polymer ?
#
loop_
_entity_poly.entity_id
_entity_poly.type
_entity_poly.pdbx_seq_one_letter_code
_entity_poly.pdbx_strand_id
1 'polypeptide(L)'
;MKREQRAKDILEKRYGKENVLSERYLRDNKGKSVKDPLTGERRRIDFVVKGQDGKWRPVEVTSRTGALNKGPQIAKEERIREAGGVFVKNKNTGQLIQLDDVSTVIGVK
;
A
#
# COMPACT_ATOMS: atom_id res chain seq x y z
N MET A 1 14.82 5.90 2.01
CA MET A 1 15.52 6.17 0.72
C MET A 1 16.22 4.96 0.11
N LYS A 2 17.44 4.53 0.50
CA LYS A 2 18.13 3.41 -0.20
C LYS A 2 17.32 2.09 -0.22
N ARG A 3 16.61 1.78 0.87
CA ARG A 3 15.79 0.57 0.98
C ARG A 3 14.54 0.61 0.10
N GLU A 4 13.77 1.70 0.15
CA GLU A 4 12.57 1.85 -0.66
C GLU A 4 12.92 1.91 -2.14
N GLN A 5 14.02 2.58 -2.52
CA GLN A 5 14.48 2.59 -3.90
C GLN A 5 14.84 1.17 -4.37
N ARG A 6 15.60 0.43 -3.57
CA ARG A 6 15.92 -0.98 -3.87
C ARG A 6 14.66 -1.83 -3.99
N ALA A 7 13.68 -1.65 -3.10
CA ALA A 7 12.42 -2.36 -3.16
C ALA A 7 11.65 -2.00 -4.43
N LYS A 8 11.59 -0.71 -4.77
CA LYS A 8 10.99 -0.21 -6.01
C LYS A 8 11.62 -0.86 -7.22
N ASP A 9 12.94 -0.88 -7.33
CA ASP A 9 13.64 -1.48 -8.48
C ASP A 9 13.31 -2.97 -8.61
N ILE A 10 13.24 -3.70 -7.49
CA ILE A 10 12.86 -5.12 -7.45
C ILE A 10 11.40 -5.31 -7.91
N LEU A 11 10.49 -4.49 -7.39
CA LEU A 11 9.06 -4.58 -7.71
C LEU A 11 8.82 -4.20 -9.18
N GLU A 12 9.42 -3.13 -9.67
CA GLU A 12 9.32 -2.70 -11.08
C GLU A 12 9.89 -3.75 -12.03
N LYS A 13 11.00 -4.40 -11.67
CA LYS A 13 11.55 -5.51 -12.46
C LYS A 13 10.62 -6.73 -12.50
N ARG A 14 9.88 -6.99 -11.42
CA ARG A 14 8.98 -8.14 -11.31
C ARG A 14 7.61 -7.91 -11.95
N TYR A 15 7.04 -6.73 -11.75
CA TYR A 15 5.65 -6.44 -12.12
C TYR A 15 5.53 -5.51 -13.34
N GLY A 16 6.60 -4.82 -13.75
CA GLY A 16 6.53 -3.73 -14.73
C GLY A 16 6.34 -2.37 -14.05
N LYS A 17 6.92 -1.30 -14.63
CA LYS A 17 6.94 0.04 -14.01
C LYS A 17 5.55 0.64 -13.86
N GLU A 18 4.69 0.41 -14.84
CA GLU A 18 3.30 0.85 -14.89
C GLU A 18 2.40 0.14 -13.86
N ASN A 19 2.85 -1.02 -13.38
CA ASN A 19 2.13 -1.85 -12.42
C ASN A 19 2.61 -1.64 -10.98
N VAL A 20 3.44 -0.62 -10.72
CA VAL A 20 3.94 -0.28 -9.39
C VAL A 20 3.65 1.18 -9.08
N LEU A 21 2.91 1.42 -7.99
CA LEU A 21 2.65 2.76 -7.46
C LEU A 21 3.37 2.95 -6.14
N SER A 22 4.32 3.88 -6.08
CA SER A 22 4.96 4.27 -4.81
C SER A 22 4.08 5.21 -4.00
N GLU A 23 4.04 5.04 -2.68
CA GLU A 23 3.44 5.90 -1.67
C GLU A 23 2.00 6.35 -1.96
N ARG A 24 1.01 5.63 -1.40
CA ARG A 24 -0.41 5.96 -1.59
C ARG A 24 -1.21 5.95 -0.31
N TYR A 25 -2.04 6.97 -0.13
CA TYR A 25 -3.01 7.01 0.96
C TYR A 25 -4.25 6.20 0.59
N LEU A 26 -4.77 5.47 1.57
CA LEU A 26 -6.07 4.82 1.46
C LEU A 26 -7.19 5.85 1.34
N ARG A 27 -8.13 5.54 0.46
CA ARG A 27 -9.25 6.39 0.04
C ARG A 27 -10.53 5.58 -0.06
N ASP A 28 -11.66 6.27 -0.02
CA ASP A 28 -12.96 5.72 -0.33
C ASP A 28 -13.21 5.65 -1.84
N ASN A 29 -14.37 5.11 -2.22
CA ASN A 29 -14.80 5.00 -3.62
C ASN A 29 -15.06 6.36 -4.31
N LYS A 30 -15.11 7.46 -3.56
CA LYS A 30 -15.19 8.84 -4.08
C LYS A 30 -13.81 9.51 -4.15
N GLY A 31 -12.76 8.79 -3.73
CA GLY A 31 -11.38 9.27 -3.72
C GLY A 31 -11.05 10.19 -2.55
N LYS A 32 -11.89 10.30 -1.52
CA LYS A 32 -11.56 11.04 -0.29
C LYS A 32 -10.68 10.18 0.60
N SER A 33 -9.68 10.79 1.26
CA SER A 33 -8.85 10.06 2.22
C SER A 33 -9.69 9.56 3.40
N VAL A 34 -9.54 8.29 3.73
CA VAL A 34 -10.15 7.68 4.91
C VAL A 34 -9.15 7.74 6.07
N LYS A 35 -9.66 8.00 7.26
CA LYS A 35 -8.89 8.08 8.51
C LYS A 35 -9.25 6.89 9.38
N ASP A 36 -8.30 6.43 10.18
CA ASP A 36 -8.52 5.42 11.21
C ASP A 36 -9.53 5.99 12.22
N PRO A 37 -10.68 5.34 12.45
CA PRO A 37 -11.68 5.82 13.39
C PRO A 37 -11.16 5.91 14.82
N LEU A 38 -10.14 5.10 15.19
CA LEU A 38 -9.57 5.11 16.54
C LEU A 38 -8.64 6.31 16.78
N THR A 39 -7.82 6.66 15.80
CA THR A 39 -6.72 7.63 15.98
C THR A 39 -6.92 8.94 15.21
N GLY A 40 -7.85 8.98 14.24
CA GLY A 40 -8.04 10.11 13.33
C GLY A 40 -6.92 10.28 12.29
N GLU A 41 -5.96 9.36 12.25
CA GLU A 41 -4.81 9.40 11.36
C GLU A 41 -5.08 8.69 10.03
N ARG A 42 -4.38 9.10 8.97
CA ARG A 42 -4.43 8.38 7.69
C ARG A 42 -3.43 7.22 7.65
N ARG A 43 -3.57 6.38 6.64
CA ARG A 43 -2.61 5.32 6.30
C ARG A 43 -2.02 5.54 4.92
N ARG A 44 -0.70 5.74 4.85
CA ARG A 44 0.09 5.76 3.62
C ARG A 44 0.74 4.40 3.43
N ILE A 45 0.45 3.72 2.33
CA ILE A 45 1.08 2.47 1.91
C ILE A 45 2.36 2.77 1.13
N ASP A 46 3.44 2.03 1.37
CA ASP A 46 4.73 2.25 0.68
C ASP A 46 4.65 1.95 -0.82
N PHE A 47 4.06 0.81 -1.21
CA PHE A 47 3.87 0.43 -2.59
C PHE A 47 2.52 -0.24 -2.82
N VAL A 48 2.01 -0.11 -4.04
CA VAL A 48 0.88 -0.92 -4.53
C VAL A 48 1.30 -1.56 -5.84
N VAL A 49 1.11 -2.87 -5.96
CA VAL A 49 1.51 -3.64 -7.14
C VAL A 49 0.31 -4.30 -7.80
N LYS A 50 0.27 -4.31 -9.14
CA LYS A 50 -0.70 -5.08 -9.91
C LYS A 50 -0.17 -6.49 -10.15
N GLY A 51 -0.88 -7.49 -9.65
CA GLY A 51 -0.58 -8.90 -9.91
C GLY A 51 -0.91 -9.30 -11.34
N GLN A 52 -0.42 -10.47 -11.77
CA GLN A 52 -0.77 -11.05 -13.06
C GLN A 52 -2.26 -11.39 -13.19
N ASP A 53 -2.95 -11.57 -12.05
CA ASP A 53 -4.39 -11.72 -11.95
C ASP A 53 -5.17 -10.40 -12.10
N GLY A 54 -4.47 -9.29 -12.38
CA GLY A 54 -5.06 -7.97 -12.58
C GLY A 54 -5.42 -7.24 -11.29
N LYS A 55 -5.30 -7.88 -10.12
CA LYS A 55 -5.64 -7.32 -8.81
C LYS A 55 -4.50 -6.49 -8.25
N TRP A 56 -4.84 -5.38 -7.58
CA TRP A 56 -3.86 -4.50 -6.96
C TRP A 56 -3.73 -4.79 -5.48
N ARG A 57 -2.49 -4.96 -5.00
CA ARG A 57 -2.21 -5.34 -3.62
C ARG A 57 -1.21 -4.38 -2.96
N PRO A 58 -1.44 -3.98 -1.71
CA PRO A 58 -0.53 -3.12 -0.97
C PRO A 58 0.70 -3.91 -0.46
N VAL A 59 1.85 -3.25 -0.46
CA VAL A 59 3.15 -3.79 -0.03
C VAL A 59 3.87 -2.78 0.85
N GLU A 60 4.30 -3.23 2.03
CA GLU A 60 5.06 -2.44 3.01
C GLU A 60 6.52 -2.89 3.04
N VAL A 61 7.44 -1.93 3.06
CA VAL A 61 8.87 -2.22 3.00
C VAL A 61 9.52 -1.91 4.35
N THR A 62 10.14 -2.92 4.93
CA THR A 62 10.81 -2.78 6.22
C THR A 62 12.17 -3.48 6.23
N SER A 63 12.94 -3.29 7.31
CA SER A 63 14.13 -4.09 7.53
C SER A 63 13.73 -5.55 7.79
N ARG A 64 14.65 -6.50 7.53
CA ARG A 64 14.37 -7.93 7.72
C ARG A 64 13.87 -8.27 9.14
N THR A 65 14.45 -7.65 10.17
CA THR A 65 14.01 -7.80 11.56
C THR A 65 12.75 -7.00 11.87
N GLY A 66 12.58 -5.84 11.25
CA GLY A 66 11.42 -4.98 11.43
C GLY A 66 10.12 -5.54 10.85
N ALA A 67 10.18 -6.58 10.02
CA ALA A 67 8.99 -7.28 9.51
C ALA A 67 8.21 -7.99 10.61
N LEU A 68 8.87 -8.40 11.70
CA LEU A 68 8.27 -9.15 12.79
C LEU A 68 7.34 -8.31 13.69
N ASN A 69 7.43 -6.97 13.63
CA ASN A 69 6.74 -6.06 14.57
C ASN A 69 5.72 -5.11 13.91
N LYS A 70 5.06 -5.54 12.82
CA LYS A 70 4.14 -4.68 12.04
C LYS A 70 2.65 -4.84 12.38
N GLY A 71 2.29 -5.61 13.41
CA GLY A 71 0.91 -5.83 13.85
C GLY A 71 0.06 -4.55 14.00
N PRO A 72 0.53 -3.51 14.73
CA PRO A 72 -0.24 -2.28 14.90
C PRO A 72 -0.53 -1.53 13.59
N GLN A 73 0.39 -1.59 12.63
CA GLN A 73 0.23 -0.94 11.33
C GLN A 73 -0.81 -1.66 10.46
N ILE A 74 -0.85 -3.00 10.54
CA ILE A 74 -1.87 -3.82 9.87
C ILE A 74 -3.23 -3.60 10.52
N ALA A 75 -3.33 -3.62 11.85
CA ALA A 75 -4.60 -3.36 12.55
C ALA A 75 -5.17 -1.97 12.24
N LYS A 76 -4.32 -0.94 12.10
CA LYS A 76 -4.73 0.39 11.65
C LYS A 76 -5.27 0.37 10.22
N GLU A 77 -4.65 -0.41 9.34
CA GLU A 77 -5.09 -0.57 7.97
C GLU A 77 -6.43 -1.29 7.88
N GLU A 78 -6.63 -2.36 8.64
CA GLU A 78 -7.91 -3.09 8.75
C GLU A 78 -9.05 -2.15 9.12
N ARG A 79 -8.91 -1.37 10.20
CA ARG A 79 -9.94 -0.39 10.61
C ARG A 79 -10.25 0.65 9.53
N ILE A 80 -9.22 1.10 8.80
CA ILE A 80 -9.42 2.04 7.69
C ILE A 80 -10.16 1.36 6.54
N ARG A 81 -9.86 0.09 6.23
CA ARG A 81 -10.56 -0.68 5.20
C ARG A 81 -12.02 -0.95 5.59
N GLU A 82 -12.29 -1.29 6.84
CA GLU A 82 -13.65 -1.42 7.41
C GLU A 82 -14.44 -0.11 7.28
N ALA A 83 -13.77 1.04 7.42
CA ALA A 83 -14.36 2.36 7.17
C ALA A 83 -14.46 2.74 5.67
N GLY A 84 -14.26 1.79 4.75
CA GLY A 84 -14.37 1.98 3.30
C GLY A 84 -13.07 2.44 2.61
N GLY A 85 -11.96 2.51 3.33
CA GLY A 85 -10.64 2.92 2.84
C GLY A 85 -9.93 1.83 2.02
N VAL A 86 -10.55 1.37 0.94
CA VAL A 86 -10.07 0.25 0.11
C VAL A 86 -9.55 0.68 -1.26
N PHE A 87 -9.39 1.98 -1.51
CA PHE A 87 -8.91 2.51 -2.78
C PHE A 87 -7.60 3.30 -2.63
N VAL A 88 -6.85 3.39 -3.73
CA VAL A 88 -5.75 4.35 -3.91
C VAL A 88 -5.92 5.11 -5.22
N LYS A 89 -5.40 6.33 -5.28
CA LYS A 89 -5.41 7.13 -6.52
C LYS A 89 -4.12 6.91 -7.30
N ASN A 90 -4.20 6.49 -8.56
CA ASN A 90 -3.05 6.54 -9.47
C ASN A 90 -2.74 8.02 -9.76
N LYS A 91 -1.51 8.46 -9.46
CA LYS A 91 -1.12 9.88 -9.63
C LYS A 91 -0.99 10.27 -11.10
N ASN A 92 -0.65 9.32 -11.97
CA ASN A 92 -0.39 9.58 -13.38
C ASN A 92 -1.70 9.67 -14.18
N THR A 93 -2.66 8.79 -13.87
CA THR A 93 -3.94 8.71 -14.60
C THR A 93 -5.12 9.34 -13.87
N GLY A 94 -4.98 9.61 -12.57
CA GLY A 94 -6.08 10.07 -11.72
C GLY A 94 -7.08 8.98 -11.32
N GLN A 95 -6.95 7.76 -11.85
CA GLN A 95 -7.86 6.64 -11.61
C GLN A 95 -7.86 6.23 -10.14
N LEU A 96 -9.05 5.89 -9.60
CA LEU A 96 -9.18 5.18 -8.32
C LEU A 96 -9.06 3.68 -8.56
N ILE A 97 -8.13 3.07 -7.85
CA ILE A 97 -7.79 1.65 -7.95
C ILE A 97 -8.21 0.99 -6.64
N GLN A 98 -9.06 -0.02 -6.72
CA GLN A 98 -9.43 -0.84 -5.57
C GLN A 98 -8.29 -1.77 -5.19
N LEU A 99 -8.07 -1.93 -3.89
CA LEU A 99 -7.05 -2.80 -3.31
C LEU A 99 -7.66 -4.08 -2.76
N ASP A 100 -7.04 -5.20 -3.10
CA ASP A 100 -7.29 -6.49 -2.47
C ASP A 100 -6.38 -6.66 -1.25
N ASP A 101 -7.00 -7.15 -0.16
CA ASP A 101 -6.36 -7.49 1.11
C ASP A 101 -5.60 -6.34 1.81
N VAL A 102 -5.14 -6.63 3.02
CA VAL A 102 -4.22 -5.77 3.77
C VAL A 102 -2.79 -5.90 3.25
N SER A 103 -1.95 -4.93 3.61
CA SER A 103 -0.54 -4.88 3.21
C SER A 103 0.23 -6.17 3.49
N THR A 104 0.89 -6.71 2.47
CA THR A 104 1.94 -7.70 2.65
C THR A 104 3.24 -6.99 3.06
N VAL A 105 3.85 -7.40 4.17
CA VAL A 105 5.11 -6.81 4.65
C VAL A 105 6.30 -7.58 4.08
N ILE A 106 7.20 -6.88 3.39
CA ILE A 106 8.43 -7.45 2.84
C ILE A 106 9.67 -6.88 3.54
N GLY A 107 10.57 -7.78 3.94
CA GLY A 107 11.86 -7.44 4.52
C GLY A 107 12.95 -7.31 3.45
N VAL A 108 13.57 -6.14 3.35
CA VAL A 108 14.68 -5.89 2.41
C VAL A 108 16.00 -5.81 3.18
N LYS A 109 17.04 -6.45 2.63
CA LYS A 109 18.41 -6.45 3.17
C LYS A 109 19.13 -5.15 2.86
#